data_AF-A0A9D0ZQN3-F1
#
_entry.id   AF-A0A9D0ZQN3-F1
#
_cell.length_a   1.000
_cell.length_b   1.000
_cell.length_c   1.000
_cell.angle_alpha   90.00
_cell.angle_beta   90.00
_cell.angle_gamma   90.00
#
_symmetry.space_group_name_H-M   'P 1'
#
loop_
_entity.id
_entity.type
_entity.pdbx_description
1 polymer ?
#
loop_
_entity_poly.entity_id
_entity_poly.type
_entity_poly.pdbx_seq_one_letter_code
_entity_poly.pdbx_strand_id
1 'polypeptide(L)'
;MKVGFRVPSLSKSLKARTTGKIKRTLKKKVIPFYGKKGMGVINDPQKAIYNKIYNKVTVDTIKPVRKKIDKKIKDTFDFRIK
;
A
#
# COMPACT_ATOMS: atom_id res chain seq x y z
N MET A 1 -16.43 0.46 -12.54
CA MET A 1 -16.14 0.16 -11.11
C MET A 1 -16.27 -1.34 -10.91
N LYS A 2 -15.34 -2.01 -10.22
CA LYS A 2 -15.46 -3.45 -9.88
C LYS A 2 -15.85 -3.58 -8.42
N VAL A 3 -16.75 -4.50 -8.10
CA VAL A 3 -17.23 -4.76 -6.72
C VAL A 3 -16.77 -6.16 -6.31
N GLY A 4 -16.42 -6.36 -5.05
CA GLY A 4 -16.01 -7.66 -4.50
C GLY A 4 -14.50 -7.87 -4.40
N PHE A 5 -14.02 -9.08 -4.68
CA PHE A 5 -12.65 -9.49 -4.36
C PHE A 5 -11.60 -8.94 -5.34
N ARG A 6 -10.51 -8.39 -4.79
CA ARG A 6 -9.33 -8.04 -5.58
C ARG A 6 -8.49 -9.28 -5.85
N VAL A 7 -8.04 -9.43 -7.09
CA VAL A 7 -7.13 -10.51 -7.47
C VAL A 7 -5.73 -10.15 -6.98
N PRO A 8 -5.14 -10.97 -6.08
CA PRO A 8 -3.78 -10.75 -5.66
C PRO A 8 -2.78 -11.16 -6.74
N SER A 9 -1.64 -10.47 -6.80
CA SER A 9 -0.54 -10.83 -7.69
C SER A 9 0.78 -10.84 -6.94
N LEU A 10 1.44 -12.00 -6.89
CA LEU A 10 2.69 -12.20 -6.15
C LEU A 10 3.84 -11.35 -6.72
N SER A 11 4.01 -11.35 -8.04
CA SER A 11 5.10 -10.61 -8.70
C SER A 11 5.02 -9.10 -8.46
N LYS A 12 3.81 -8.50 -8.52
CA LYS A 12 3.65 -7.07 -8.19
C LYS A 12 3.90 -6.80 -6.72
N SER A 13 3.49 -7.72 -5.83
CA SER A 13 3.74 -7.60 -4.40
C SER A 13 5.24 -7.62 -4.07
N LEU A 14 6.02 -8.50 -4.71
CA LEU A 14 7.48 -8.56 -4.52
C LEU A 14 8.16 -7.29 -5.06
N LYS A 15 7.86 -6.88 -6.30
CA LYS A 15 8.38 -5.64 -6.89
C LYS A 15 8.07 -4.39 -6.04
N ALA A 16 6.90 -4.35 -5.42
CA ALA A 16 6.51 -3.25 -4.53
C ALA A 16 7.33 -3.20 -3.23
N ARG A 17 7.89 -4.33 -2.79
CA ARG A 17 8.71 -4.43 -1.57
C ARG A 17 10.20 -4.20 -1.85
N THR A 18 10.69 -4.57 -3.03
CA THR A 18 12.09 -4.42 -3.44
C THR A 18 12.31 -3.12 -4.22
N THR A 19 12.50 -3.20 -5.54
CA THR A 19 12.91 -2.10 -6.43
C THR A 19 11.95 -0.91 -6.36
N GLY A 20 10.65 -1.17 -6.28
CA GLY A 20 9.63 -0.11 -6.21
C GLY A 20 9.70 0.68 -4.90
N LYS A 21 10.12 0.06 -3.79
CA LYS A 21 10.28 0.74 -2.50
C LYS A 21 11.43 1.74 -2.57
N ILE A 22 12.58 1.30 -3.09
CA ILE A 22 13.79 2.11 -3.26
C ILE A 22 13.52 3.32 -4.18
N LYS A 23 12.87 3.10 -5.33
CA LYS A 23 12.51 4.21 -6.23
C LYS A 23 11.60 5.25 -5.56
N ARG A 24 10.64 4.80 -4.74
CA ARG A 24 9.72 5.70 -4.01
C ARG A 24 10.42 6.47 -2.90
N THR A 25 11.37 5.88 -2.18
CA THR A 25 12.11 6.59 -1.12
C THR A 25 12.97 7.70 -1.70
N LEU A 26 13.62 7.46 -2.84
CA LEU A 26 14.39 8.50 -3.54
C LEU A 26 13.49 9.65 -4.01
N LYS A 27 12.36 9.34 -4.68
CA LYS A 27 11.41 10.38 -5.13
C LYS A 27 10.85 11.23 -4.00
N LYS A 28 10.58 10.62 -2.84
CA LYS A 28 10.13 11.35 -1.64
C LYS A 28 11.18 12.30 -1.08
N LYS A 29 12.47 11.99 -1.22
CA LYS A 29 13.55 12.86 -0.76
C LYS A 29 13.81 14.04 -1.71
N VAL A 30 13.67 13.82 -3.01
CA VAL A 30 14.02 14.82 -4.04
C VAL A 30 12.86 15.74 -4.39
N ILE A 31 11.61 15.24 -4.39
CA ILE A 31 10.44 16.01 -4.85
C ILE A 31 9.65 16.51 -3.63
N PRO A 32 9.58 17.83 -3.36
CA PRO A 32 9.07 18.40 -2.10
C PRO A 32 7.61 18.04 -1.79
N PHE A 33 6.81 17.68 -2.80
CA PHE A 33 5.39 17.33 -2.66
C PHE A 33 5.04 15.86 -3.00
N TYR A 34 6.02 15.01 -3.31
CA TYR A 34 5.74 13.63 -3.73
C TYR A 34 5.24 12.75 -2.57
N GLY A 35 4.04 12.20 -2.73
CA GLY A 35 3.44 11.28 -1.76
C GLY A 35 2.98 11.93 -0.45
N LYS A 36 2.85 13.27 -0.41
CA LYS A 36 2.23 14.00 0.70
C LYS A 36 0.70 13.78 0.68
N LYS A 37 0.07 13.87 1.86
CA LYS A 37 -1.40 13.74 1.99
C LYS A 37 -2.07 14.90 1.22
N GLY A 38 -3.23 14.65 0.62
CA GLY A 38 -4.01 15.67 -0.11
C GLY A 38 -3.62 15.88 -1.58
N MET A 39 -2.37 15.61 -1.97
CA MET A 39 -1.89 15.85 -3.34
C MET A 39 -2.67 15.12 -4.44
N GLY A 40 -3.29 13.98 -4.14
CA GLY A 40 -4.13 13.27 -5.11
C GLY A 40 -5.40 14.02 -5.49
N VAL A 41 -5.99 14.78 -4.56
CA VAL A 41 -7.21 15.58 -4.82
C VAL A 41 -6.87 16.84 -5.61
N ILE A 42 -5.71 17.45 -5.31
CA ILE A 42 -5.21 18.64 -6.02
C ILE A 42 -4.87 18.31 -7.48
N ASN A 43 -4.17 17.19 -7.71
CA ASN A 43 -3.73 16.82 -9.05
C ASN A 43 -4.86 16.21 -9.91
N ASP A 44 -5.71 15.38 -9.32
CA ASP A 44 -6.78 14.67 -10.05
C ASP A 44 -7.95 14.32 -9.11
N PRO A 45 -8.92 15.25 -8.94
CA PRO A 45 -10.02 15.07 -7.99
C PRO A 45 -10.96 13.94 -8.39
N GLN A 46 -11.21 13.73 -9.69
CA GLN A 46 -12.09 12.68 -10.19
C GLN A 46 -11.55 11.29 -9.83
N LYS A 47 -10.25 11.07 -10.10
CA LYS A 47 -9.58 9.81 -9.78
C LYS A 47 -9.46 9.60 -8.28
N ALA A 48 -9.27 10.67 -7.50
CA ALA A 48 -9.27 10.58 -6.04
C ALA A 48 -10.61 10.06 -5.50
N ILE A 49 -11.73 10.59 -6.01
CA ILE A 49 -13.09 10.14 -5.64
C ILE A 49 -13.31 8.69 -6.07
N TYR A 50 -12.99 8.35 -7.32
CA TYR A 50 -13.13 6.99 -7.84
C TYR A 50 -12.35 5.97 -7.00
N ASN A 51 -11.08 6.24 -6.70
CA ASN A 51 -10.25 5.36 -5.90
C ASN A 51 -10.77 5.22 -4.46
N LYS A 52 -11.36 6.28 -3.90
CA LYS A 52 -12.00 6.24 -2.58
C LYS A 52 -13.18 5.28 -2.58
N ILE A 53 -14.04 5.37 -3.59
CA ILE A 53 -15.21 4.48 -3.71
C ILE A 53 -14.74 3.04 -3.98
N TYR A 54 -13.83 2.84 -4.95
CA TYR A 54 -13.24 1.54 -5.27
C TYR A 54 -12.68 0.85 -4.02
N ASN A 55 -11.93 1.57 -3.18
CA ASN A 55 -11.35 1.02 -1.96
C ASN A 55 -12.37 0.64 -0.89
N LYS A 56 -13.55 1.27 -0.89
CA LYS A 56 -14.66 0.92 0.02
C LYS A 56 -15.44 -0.31 -0.46
N VAL A 57 -15.66 -0.44 -1.77
CA VAL A 57 -16.51 -1.49 -2.36
C VAL A 57 -15.76 -2.77 -2.77
N THR A 58 -14.44 -2.82 -2.57
CA THR A 58 -13.63 -4.01 -2.88
C THR A 58 -12.83 -4.50 -1.69
N VAL A 59 -12.74 -5.83 -1.58
CA VAL A 59 -12.10 -6.54 -0.46
C VAL A 59 -10.80 -7.17 -0.90
N ASP A 60 -9.72 -6.91 -0.16
CA ASP A 60 -8.45 -7.62 -0.32
C ASP A 60 -8.49 -8.94 0.44
N THR A 61 -8.57 -10.05 -0.30
CA THR A 61 -8.58 -11.41 0.26
C THR A 61 -7.33 -11.73 1.07
N ILE A 62 -6.16 -11.19 0.69
CA ILE A 62 -4.88 -11.46 1.35
C ILE A 62 -4.62 -10.56 2.57
N LYS A 63 -5.39 -9.48 2.76
CA LYS A 63 -5.20 -8.52 3.87
C LYS A 63 -5.19 -9.16 5.27
N PRO A 64 -6.13 -10.05 5.65
CA PRO A 64 -6.11 -10.68 6.97
C PRO A 64 -4.88 -11.54 7.21
N VAL A 65 -4.47 -12.33 6.20
CA VAL A 65 -3.28 -13.20 6.27
C VAL A 65 -2.02 -12.35 6.44
N ARG A 66 -1.86 -11.28 5.64
CA ARG A 66 -0.73 -10.34 5.79
C ARG A 66 -0.65 -9.74 7.19
N LYS A 67 -1.77 -9.30 7.75
CA LYS A 67 -1.82 -8.70 9.10
C LYS A 67 -1.36 -9.69 10.18
N LYS A 68 -1.73 -10.97 10.07
CA LYS A 68 -1.27 -12.03 10.99
C LYS A 68 0.24 -12.24 10.89
N ILE A 69 0.79 -12.32 9.68
CA ILE A 69 2.23 -12.51 9.43
C ILE A 69 3.02 -11.32 9.98
N ASP A 70 2.61 -10.08 9.68
CA ASP A 70 3.31 -8.88 10.13
C ASP A 70 3.31 -8.77 11.66
N LYS A 71 2.21 -9.18 12.32
CA LYS A 71 2.13 -9.26 13.79
C LYS A 71 3.11 -10.30 14.34
N LYS A 72 3.09 -11.54 13.82
CA LYS A 72 4.01 -12.61 14.24
C LYS A 72 5.47 -12.19 14.10
N ILE A 73 5.84 -11.55 12.98
CA ILE A 73 7.20 -11.06 12.75
C ILE A 73 7.58 -10.03 13.82
N LYS A 74 6.73 -9.03 14.09
CA LYS A 74 7.00 -8.03 15.14
C LYS A 74 7.17 -8.67 16.51
N ASP A 75 6.24 -9.55 16.90
CA ASP A 75 6.30 -10.26 18.19
C ASP A 75 7.61 -11.06 18.33
N THR A 76 8.10 -11.66 17.23
CA THR A 76 9.37 -12.41 17.21
C THR A 76 10.61 -11.50 17.29
N PHE A 77 10.57 -10.33 16.63
CA PHE A 77 11.67 -9.35 16.69
C PHE A 77 11.74 -8.67 18.05
N ASP A 78 10.60 -8.28 18.63
CA ASP A 78 10.53 -7.67 19.96
C ASP A 78 11.00 -8.64 21.04
N PHE A 79 10.69 -9.94 20.90
CA PHE A 79 11.23 -11.00 21.77
C PHE A 79 12.74 -11.18 21.65
N ARG A 80 13.32 -10.97 20.46
CA ARG A 80 14.75 -11.16 20.22
C ARG A 80 15.63 -9.97 20.63
N ILE A 81 15.02 -8.78 20.76
CA ILE A 81 15.71 -7.54 21.15
C ILE A 81 15.60 -7.28 22.67
N LYS A 82 14.67 -7.97 23.35
CA LYS A 82 14.50 -7.94 24.80
C LYS A 82 15.44 -8.95 25.49
#